data_AF-N6TQE1-F1
#
_entry.id   AF-N6TQE1-F1
#
_cell.length_a   1.000
_cell.length_b   1.000
_cell.length_c   1.000
_cell.angle_alpha   90.00
_cell.angle_beta   90.00
_cell.angle_gamma   90.00
#
_symmetry.space_group_name_H-M   'P 1'
#
loop_
_entity.id
_entity.type
_entity.pdbx_description
1 polymer ?
#
loop_
_entity_poly.entity_id
_entity_poly.type
_entity_poly.pdbx_seq_one_letter_code
_entity_poly.pdbx_strand_id
1 'polypeptide(L)'
;MAEKLKSIPEQKLKAFSIGTMGKRGLSKRELEEQRKREEERAAAHVFQEFVETFQEAPLNGSSKVWVKAGTYDAGARKEDTKDKGKLYKPTSKIQPKEEAMTSAERAQACAKLLSSDRKPDRLGKMRKGGKSNLEAFMEELKQ
;
A
#
# COMPACT_ATOMS: atom_id res chain seq x y z
N MET A 1 -29.29 62.73 -46.57
CA MET A 1 -27.94 62.14 -46.75
C MET A 1 -27.87 60.92 -45.84
N ALA A 2 -27.93 59.71 -46.39
CA ALA A 2 -27.90 58.47 -45.60
C ALA A 2 -26.55 57.79 -45.84
N GLU A 3 -25.61 57.96 -44.91
CA GLU A 3 -24.32 57.30 -44.96
C GLU A 3 -24.50 55.80 -44.67
N LYS A 4 -24.11 54.98 -45.65
CA LYS A 4 -24.10 53.53 -45.54
C LYS A 4 -22.98 53.12 -44.60
N LEU A 5 -23.33 52.61 -43.42
CA LEU A 5 -22.40 51.92 -42.51
C LEU A 5 -21.78 50.73 -43.27
N LYS A 6 -20.52 50.87 -43.65
CA LYS A 6 -19.77 49.85 -44.39
C LYS A 6 -19.59 48.64 -43.47
N SER A 7 -20.16 47.50 -43.88
CA SER A 7 -20.01 46.21 -43.20
C SER A 7 -18.51 45.88 -43.06
N ILE A 8 -18.06 45.72 -41.81
CA ILE A 8 -16.67 45.42 -41.51
C ILE A 8 -16.41 43.96 -41.91
N PRO A 9 -15.39 43.67 -42.74
CA PRO A 9 -15.10 42.31 -43.17
C PRO A 9 -14.72 41.44 -41.97
N GLU A 10 -15.27 40.23 -41.93
CA GLU A 10 -15.10 39.26 -40.83
C GLU A 10 -13.62 38.96 -40.53
N GLN A 11 -12.76 39.01 -41.54
CA GLN A 11 -11.30 38.87 -41.38
C GLN A 11 -10.70 39.94 -40.46
N LYS A 12 -11.23 41.17 -40.49
CA LYS A 12 -10.79 42.25 -39.59
C LYS A 12 -11.37 42.06 -38.20
N LEU A 13 -12.62 41.61 -38.07
CA LEU A 13 -13.22 41.24 -36.77
C LEU A 13 -12.44 40.10 -36.09
N LYS A 14 -11.95 39.15 -36.88
CA LYS A 14 -11.11 38.03 -36.44
C LYS A 14 -9.72 38.47 -35.94
N ALA A 15 -9.22 39.60 -36.43
CA ALA A 15 -7.96 40.17 -35.93
C ALA A 15 -8.13 40.86 -34.56
N PHE A 16 -9.33 41.36 -34.24
CA PHE A 16 -9.63 41.96 -32.93
C PHE A 16 -9.96 40.93 -31.85
N SER A 17 -10.38 39.71 -32.22
CA SER A 17 -10.60 38.61 -31.27
C SER A 17 -9.31 37.87 -30.84
N ILE A 18 -8.14 38.27 -31.36
CA ILE A 18 -6.83 37.72 -31.00
C ILE A 18 -6.33 38.21 -29.62
N GLY A 19 -6.99 39.21 -29.03
CA GLY A 19 -6.79 39.60 -27.64
C GLY A 19 -7.80 38.91 -26.72
N THR A 20 -7.36 37.91 -25.95
CA THR A 20 -8.05 37.31 -24.77
C THR A 20 -8.97 36.09 -24.94
N MET A 21 -8.99 35.39 -26.07
CA MET A 21 -9.40 33.96 -26.07
C MET A 21 -8.21 33.05 -25.77
N GLY A 22 -7.41 33.44 -24.77
CA GLY A 22 -6.41 32.56 -24.20
C GLY A 22 -7.12 31.30 -23.74
N LYS A 23 -6.65 30.15 -24.25
CA LYS A 23 -6.89 28.85 -23.62
C LYS A 23 -6.67 29.07 -22.12
N ARG A 24 -7.74 29.20 -21.34
CA ARG A 24 -7.61 29.18 -19.89
C ARG A 24 -7.03 27.82 -19.62
N GLY A 25 -5.75 27.76 -19.27
CA GLY A 25 -5.21 26.57 -18.64
C GLY A 25 -6.17 26.21 -17.53
N LEU A 26 -6.45 24.91 -17.41
CA LEU A 26 -7.30 24.31 -16.37
C LEU A 26 -7.07 25.11 -15.09
N SER A 27 -8.15 25.57 -14.45
CA SER A 27 -8.00 26.50 -13.32
C SER A 27 -7.08 25.86 -12.27
N LYS A 28 -6.33 26.66 -11.49
CA LYS A 28 -5.43 26.11 -10.44
C LYS A 28 -6.14 25.06 -9.55
N ARG A 29 -7.45 25.23 -9.34
CA ARG A 29 -8.33 24.32 -8.64
C ARG A 29 -8.60 23.01 -9.39
N GLU A 30 -8.80 23.08 -10.71
CA GLU A 30 -9.02 21.92 -11.58
C GLU A 30 -7.74 21.09 -11.77
N LEU A 31 -6.58 21.75 -11.79
CA LEU A 31 -5.26 21.11 -11.85
C LEU A 31 -4.92 20.38 -10.55
N GLU A 32 -5.28 20.96 -9.40
CA GLU A 32 -5.17 20.32 -8.09
C GLU A 32 -6.14 19.15 -7.93
N GLU A 33 -7.37 19.26 -8.47
CA GLU A 33 -8.35 18.17 -8.45
C GLU A 33 -7.91 16.99 -9.33
N GLN A 34 -7.32 17.25 -10.51
CA GLN A 34 -6.72 16.21 -11.34
C GLN A 34 -5.58 15.50 -10.61
N ARG A 35 -4.66 16.26 -10.02
CA ARG A 35 -3.56 15.70 -9.23
C ARG A 35 -4.07 14.86 -8.05
N LYS A 36 -5.04 15.36 -7.30
CA LYS A 36 -5.65 14.63 -6.18
C LYS A 36 -6.30 13.32 -6.64
N ARG A 37 -6.99 13.35 -7.79
CA ARG A 37 -7.62 12.16 -8.38
C ARG A 37 -6.59 11.13 -8.86
N GLU A 38 -5.45 11.58 -9.37
CA GLU A 38 -4.34 10.70 -9.77
C GLU A 38 -3.64 10.09 -8.55
N GLU A 39 -3.37 10.89 -7.52
CA GLU A 39 -2.81 10.41 -6.25
C GLU A 39 -3.72 9.37 -5.58
N GLU A 40 -5.03 9.60 -5.59
CA GLU A 40 -6.00 8.63 -5.05
C GLU A 40 -6.02 7.32 -5.85
N ARG A 41 -5.97 7.39 -7.19
CA ARG A 41 -5.88 6.19 -8.04
C ARG A 41 -4.57 5.43 -7.81
N ALA A 42 -3.46 6.15 -7.69
CA ALA A 42 -2.16 5.53 -7.42
C ALA A 42 -2.16 4.85 -6.04
N ALA A 43 -2.72 5.50 -5.02
CA ALA A 43 -2.87 4.91 -3.69
C ALA A 43 -3.77 3.67 -3.71
N ALA A 44 -4.89 3.72 -4.43
CA ALA A 44 -5.79 2.57 -4.60
C ALA A 44 -5.10 1.40 -5.30
N HIS A 45 -4.28 1.68 -6.33
CA HIS A 45 -3.50 0.66 -7.03
C HIS A 45 -2.47 0.00 -6.13
N VAL A 46 -1.69 0.78 -5.39
CA VAL A 46 -0.69 0.24 -4.44
C VAL A 46 -1.36 -0.58 -3.34
N PHE A 47 -2.53 -0.16 -2.86
CA PHE A 47 -3.29 -0.93 -1.89
C PHE A 47 -3.79 -2.25 -2.50
N GLN A 48 -4.25 -2.24 -3.75
CA GLN A 48 -4.65 -3.44 -4.45
C GLN A 48 -3.47 -4.41 -4.61
N GLU A 49 -2.32 -3.95 -5.10
CA GLU A 49 -1.09 -4.76 -5.21
C GLU A 49 -0.67 -5.34 -3.85
N PHE A 50 -0.73 -4.52 -2.79
CA PHE A 50 -0.45 -4.99 -1.43
C PHE A 50 -1.38 -6.12 -1.03
N VAL A 51 -2.69 -5.94 -1.18
CA VAL A 51 -3.68 -6.95 -0.81
C VAL A 51 -3.52 -8.21 -1.66
N GLU A 52 -3.32 -8.06 -2.97
CA GLU A 52 -3.08 -9.17 -3.89
C GLU A 52 -1.81 -9.95 -3.52
N THR A 53 -0.73 -9.28 -3.13
CA THR A 53 0.52 -9.94 -2.69
C THR A 53 0.32 -10.91 -1.53
N PHE A 54 -0.67 -10.65 -0.64
CA PHE A 54 -0.98 -11.55 0.47
C PHE A 54 -2.13 -12.53 0.18
N GLN A 55 -2.97 -12.26 -0.83
CA GLN A 55 -4.04 -13.16 -1.26
C GLN A 55 -3.58 -14.17 -2.31
N GLU A 56 -2.65 -13.80 -3.18
CA GLU A 56 -1.78 -14.70 -3.94
C GLU A 56 -0.77 -15.36 -2.98
N ALA A 57 -1.29 -16.02 -1.95
CA ALA A 57 -0.58 -17.16 -1.41
C ALA A 57 -0.28 -18.06 -2.61
N PRO A 58 0.98 -18.47 -2.85
CA PRO A 58 1.26 -19.41 -3.91
C PRO A 58 0.30 -20.58 -3.73
N LEU A 59 -0.51 -20.90 -4.75
CA LEU A 59 -1.37 -22.10 -4.76
C LEU A 59 -0.57 -23.36 -4.33
N ASN A 60 0.75 -23.30 -4.49
CA ASN A 60 1.74 -24.19 -3.92
C ASN A 60 2.62 -23.39 -2.94
N GLY A 61 2.18 -23.30 -1.68
CA GLY A 61 2.69 -22.40 -0.63
C GLY A 61 4.18 -22.04 -0.73
N SER A 62 4.49 -20.76 -0.49
CA SER A 62 5.83 -20.17 -0.56
C SER A 62 6.90 -21.22 -0.23
N SER A 63 7.87 -21.42 -1.11
CA SER A 63 8.90 -22.46 -1.03
C SER A 63 9.88 -22.28 0.14
N LYS A 64 9.42 -21.80 1.29
CA LYS A 64 10.08 -21.81 2.58
C LYS A 64 10.07 -23.24 3.11
N VAL A 65 10.90 -24.06 2.49
CA VAL A 65 11.22 -25.43 2.88
C VAL A 65 12.12 -25.32 4.11
N TRP A 66 11.64 -25.73 5.27
CA TRP A 66 12.47 -25.82 6.47
C TRP A 66 13.14 -27.19 6.50
N VAL A 67 14.46 -27.23 6.52
CA VAL A 67 15.21 -28.48 6.60
C VAL A 67 15.64 -28.69 8.05
N LYS A 68 15.29 -29.84 8.63
CA LYS A 68 15.67 -30.19 10.01
C LYS A 68 17.19 -30.39 10.07
N ALA A 69 17.85 -29.68 10.99
CA ALA A 69 19.26 -29.85 11.30
C ALA A 69 19.50 -31.02 12.27
N GLY A 70 20.77 -31.38 12.51
CA GLY A 70 21.14 -32.31 13.57
C GLY A 70 20.71 -31.80 14.95
N THR A 71 20.41 -32.71 15.86
CA THR A 71 20.03 -32.38 17.24
C THR A 71 21.11 -32.84 18.20
N TYR A 72 21.53 -31.95 19.10
CA TYR A 72 22.49 -32.29 20.15
C TYR A 72 21.74 -32.48 21.48
N ASP A 73 21.88 -33.66 22.07
CA ASP A 73 21.38 -33.93 23.41
C ASP A 73 22.45 -33.54 24.43
N ALA A 74 22.21 -32.45 25.15
CA ALA A 74 23.11 -31.95 26.18
C ALA A 74 23.21 -32.89 27.41
N GLY A 75 22.17 -33.68 27.69
CA GLY A 75 22.17 -34.64 28.80
C GLY A 75 23.06 -35.84 28.51
N ALA A 76 22.99 -36.39 27.30
CA ALA A 76 23.80 -37.52 26.87
C ALA A 76 25.17 -37.11 26.27
N ARG A 77 25.38 -35.81 26.00
CA ARG A 77 26.52 -35.24 25.24
C ARG A 77 26.74 -35.95 23.90
N LYS A 78 25.65 -36.35 23.23
CA LYS A 78 25.69 -37.03 21.93
C LYS A 78 24.94 -36.23 20.88
N GLU A 79 25.47 -36.24 19.68
CA GLU A 79 24.83 -35.67 18.51
C GLU A 79 24.01 -36.75 17.80
N ASP A 80 22.74 -36.47 17.52
CA ASP A 80 21.89 -37.30 16.68
C ASP A 80 21.69 -36.62 15.31
N THR A 81 22.09 -37.33 14.26
CA THR A 81 21.98 -36.89 12.87
C THR A 81 21.04 -37.76 12.03
N LYS A 82 20.24 -38.65 12.63
CA LYS A 82 19.26 -39.50 11.92
C LYS A 82 18.22 -38.72 11.12
N ASP A 83 17.86 -37.53 11.60
CA ASP A 83 16.83 -36.68 11.00
C ASP A 83 17.38 -35.46 10.24
N LYS A 84 18.71 -35.32 10.15
CA LYS A 84 19.32 -34.22 9.40
C LYS A 84 18.89 -34.30 7.94
N GLY A 85 18.56 -33.17 7.34
CA GLY A 85 18.16 -33.11 5.92
C GLY A 85 16.69 -33.46 5.66
N LYS A 86 15.93 -33.91 6.67
CA LYS A 86 14.49 -34.14 6.51
C LYS A 86 13.76 -32.80 6.39
N LEU A 87 12.83 -32.74 5.42
CA LEU A 87 11.97 -31.57 5.24
C LEU A 87 10.95 -31.50 6.39
N TYR A 88 11.07 -30.47 7.21
CA TYR A 88 10.10 -30.14 8.24
C TYR A 88 8.89 -29.47 7.61
N LYS A 89 7.76 -30.19 7.62
CA LYS A 89 6.45 -29.68 7.20
C LYS A 89 5.57 -29.60 8.44
N PRO A 90 5.48 -28.44 9.13
CA PRO A 90 4.57 -28.30 10.24
C PRO A 90 3.14 -28.53 9.74
N THR A 91 2.41 -29.45 10.37
CA THR A 91 0.99 -29.63 10.11
C THR A 91 0.22 -28.55 10.87
N SER A 92 -0.60 -27.79 10.17
CA SER A 92 -1.50 -26.84 10.81
C SER A 92 -2.48 -27.60 11.71
N LYS A 93 -2.58 -27.21 12.98
CA LYS A 93 -3.62 -27.72 13.90
C LYS A 93 -4.91 -26.92 13.81
N ILE A 94 -4.95 -25.90 12.96
CA ILE A 94 -6.14 -25.11 12.68
C ILE A 94 -7.08 -26.04 11.90
N GLN A 95 -8.28 -26.25 12.43
CA GLN A 95 -9.24 -27.19 11.83
C GLN A 95 -9.53 -26.78 10.36
N PRO A 96 -9.77 -27.75 9.45
CA PRO A 96 -10.09 -27.49 8.04
C PRO A 96 -11.37 -26.66 7.81
N LYS A 97 -12.07 -26.27 8.88
CA LYS A 97 -13.25 -25.40 8.83
C LYS A 97 -12.95 -24.02 8.24
N GLU A 98 -11.73 -23.49 8.39
CA GLU A 98 -11.37 -22.17 7.85
C GLU A 98 -11.18 -22.17 6.32
N GLU A 99 -10.87 -23.31 5.72
CA GLU A 99 -10.75 -23.46 4.27
C GLU A 99 -12.12 -23.48 3.58
N ALA A 100 -13.15 -23.96 4.29
CA ALA A 100 -14.55 -23.94 3.85
C ALA A 100 -15.28 -22.61 4.14
N MET A 101 -14.66 -21.68 4.90
CA MET A 101 -15.24 -20.38 5.19
C MET A 101 -15.08 -19.43 4.01
N THR A 102 -16.14 -18.66 3.77
CA THR A 102 -16.12 -17.60 2.76
C THR A 102 -15.06 -16.54 3.12
N SER A 103 -14.55 -15.81 2.11
CA SER A 103 -13.61 -14.70 2.33
C SER A 103 -14.12 -13.67 3.35
N ALA A 104 -15.43 -13.42 3.35
CA ALA A 104 -16.11 -12.53 4.29
C ALA A 104 -16.06 -13.05 5.74
N GLU A 105 -16.32 -14.35 5.97
CA GLU A 105 -16.21 -14.95 7.30
C GLU A 105 -14.79 -14.93 7.84
N ARG A 106 -13.80 -15.21 6.98
CA ARG A 106 -12.38 -15.13 7.36
C ARG A 106 -11.97 -13.71 7.74
N ALA A 107 -12.40 -12.70 6.98
CA ALA A 107 -12.15 -11.30 7.32
C ALA A 107 -12.77 -10.91 8.66
N GLN A 108 -14.00 -11.37 8.97
CA GLN A 108 -14.64 -11.13 10.25
C GLN A 108 -13.95 -11.85 11.41
N ALA A 109 -13.46 -13.07 11.22
CA ALA A 109 -12.70 -13.81 12.22
C ALA A 109 -11.36 -13.12 12.53
N CYS A 110 -10.62 -12.68 11.51
CA CYS A 110 -9.40 -11.88 11.67
C CYS A 110 -9.66 -10.57 12.39
N ALA A 111 -10.73 -9.85 12.02
CA ALA A 111 -11.13 -8.61 12.69
C ALA A 111 -11.45 -8.84 14.18
N LYS A 112 -12.13 -9.93 14.52
CA LYS A 112 -12.42 -10.31 15.93
C LYS A 112 -11.14 -10.64 16.70
N LEU A 113 -10.18 -11.32 16.09
CA LEU A 113 -8.89 -11.63 16.72
C LEU A 113 -8.07 -10.35 16.98
N LEU A 114 -8.03 -9.43 16.01
CA LEU A 114 -7.38 -8.13 16.13
C LEU A 114 -8.09 -7.20 17.15
N SER A 115 -9.40 -7.33 17.30
CA SER A 115 -10.20 -6.60 18.28
C SER A 115 -9.99 -7.10 19.72
N SER A 116 -9.38 -8.29 19.89
CA SER A 116 -8.91 -8.74 21.20
C SER A 116 -7.64 -7.97 21.55
N ASP A 117 -7.85 -6.73 21.98
CA ASP A 117 -6.86 -5.73 22.38
C ASP A 117 -6.13 -6.17 23.66
N ARG A 118 -5.42 -7.29 23.59
CA ARG A 118 -4.35 -7.61 24.54
C ARG A 118 -3.16 -6.74 24.15
N LYS A 119 -3.21 -5.50 24.63
CA LYS A 119 -2.07 -4.58 24.60
C LYS A 119 -0.81 -5.38 24.94
N PRO A 120 0.25 -5.34 24.11
CA PRO A 120 1.51 -5.92 24.50
C PRO A 120 1.90 -5.29 25.83
N ASP A 121 2.22 -6.14 26.81
CA ASP A 121 2.65 -5.70 28.13
C ASP A 121 3.79 -4.68 27.94
N ARG A 122 3.61 -3.47 28.48
CA ARG A 122 4.42 -2.30 28.10
C ARG A 122 5.89 -2.59 28.42
N LEU A 123 6.70 -2.89 27.40
CA LEU A 123 8.15 -2.83 27.53
C LEU A 123 8.51 -1.39 27.92
N GLY A 124 9.10 -1.27 29.12
CA GLY A 124 9.98 -0.20 29.60
C GLY A 124 9.75 1.21 29.07
N LYS A 125 9.41 2.12 30.00
CA LYS A 125 9.41 3.58 29.86
C LYS A 125 10.54 4.11 28.95
N MET A 126 10.23 4.34 27.68
CA MET A 126 11.16 4.96 26.72
C MET A 126 11.40 6.42 27.09
N ARG A 127 12.68 6.80 27.08
CA ARG A 127 13.16 8.15 27.40
C ARG A 127 12.58 9.14 26.39
N LYS A 128 11.96 10.22 26.88
CA LYS A 128 11.67 11.40 26.06
C LYS A 128 13.00 12.09 25.75
N GLY A 129 13.34 12.25 24.48
CA GLY A 129 14.42 13.15 24.07
C GLY A 129 15.09 12.74 22.76
N GLY A 130 14.59 13.29 21.66
CA GLY A 130 15.16 13.17 20.31
C GLY A 130 14.04 13.11 19.28
N LYS A 131 14.11 13.97 18.25
CA LYS A 131 13.21 13.93 17.08
C LYS A 131 13.17 12.49 16.58
N SER A 132 11.97 11.99 16.27
CA SER A 132 11.85 10.64 15.69
C SER A 132 12.62 10.59 14.37
N ASN A 133 13.15 9.44 13.97
CA ASN A 133 13.83 9.30 12.67
C ASN A 133 12.99 9.83 11.50
N LEU A 134 11.65 9.75 11.64
CA LEU A 134 10.70 10.30 10.68
C LEU A 134 10.73 11.83 10.63
N GLU A 135 10.79 12.50 11.77
CA GLU A 135 10.90 13.97 11.82
C GLU A 135 12.22 14.46 11.23
N ALA A 136 13.33 13.78 11.53
CA ALA A 136 14.63 14.12 10.97
C ALA A 136 14.61 14.05 9.44
N PHE A 137 14.01 12.99 8.90
CA PHE A 137 13.87 12.81 7.45
C PHE A 137 13.00 13.90 6.81
N MET A 138 11.89 14.29 7.46
CA MET A 138 11.05 15.38 6.96
C MET A 138 11.71 16.76 6.98
N GLU A 139 12.67 16.98 7.89
CA GLU A 139 13.43 18.22 7.98
C GLU A 139 14.48 18.32 6.87
N GLU A 140 15.13 17.19 6.52
CA GLU A 140 16.07 17.09 5.40
C GLU A 140 15.41 17.36 4.04
N LEU A 141 14.18 16.88 3.83
CA LEU A 141 13.41 17.14 2.60
C LEU A 141 12.96 18.60 2.43
N LYS A 142 13.09 19.43 3.47
CA LYS A 142 12.71 20.85 3.44
C LYS A 142 13.89 21.79 3.21
N GLN A 143 15.13 21.28 3.23
CA GLN A 143 16.33 22.00 2.80
C GLN A 143 16.46 21.98 1.28
#